data_AF-A0A443I2A1-F1
#
_entry.id   AF-A0A443I2A1-F1
#
_cell.length_a   1.000
_cell.length_b   1.000
_cell.length_c   1.000
_cell.angle_alpha   90.00
_cell.angle_beta   90.00
_cell.angle_gamma   90.00
#
_symmetry.space_group_name_H-M   'P 1'
#
loop_
_entity.id
_entity.type
_entity.pdbx_description
1 polymer ?
#
loop_
_entity_poly.entity_id
_entity_poly.type
_entity_poly.pdbx_seq_one_letter_code
_entity_poly.pdbx_strand_id
1 'polypeptide(L)'
;MSPAASSTGTAVLQAQYSSPHPPTSHTFQHHLSSTLNVSAAPEENVKTKTEYLSELKGLVTKLQGEINVFLTERMEEDKKAAEAQGKKESEKEAKEEENYGEEVVEDE
;
A
#
# COMPACT_ATOMS: atom_id res chain seq x y z
N MET A 1 23.44 -23.89 -31.96
CA MET A 1 22.75 -24.27 -30.70
C MET A 1 22.97 -23.15 -29.72
N SER A 2 21.96 -22.33 -29.45
CA SER A 2 22.07 -21.21 -28.49
C SER A 2 21.83 -21.73 -27.07
N PRO A 3 22.57 -21.29 -26.04
CA PRO A 3 22.34 -21.72 -24.68
C PRO A 3 21.07 -21.07 -24.14
N ALA A 4 20.26 -21.87 -23.43
CA ALA A 4 19.10 -21.38 -22.68
C ALA A 4 19.57 -20.44 -21.57
N ALA A 5 19.13 -19.19 -21.59
CA ALA A 5 19.40 -18.24 -20.52
C ALA A 5 18.54 -18.61 -19.30
N SER A 6 19.14 -19.27 -18.31
CA SER A 6 18.54 -19.47 -17.00
C SER A 6 18.46 -18.12 -16.27
N SER A 7 17.28 -17.53 -16.14
CA SER A 7 17.08 -16.30 -15.37
C SER A 7 17.03 -16.62 -13.87
N THR A 8 18.19 -16.74 -13.22
CA THR A 8 18.31 -16.91 -11.76
C THR A 8 18.27 -15.56 -11.04
N GLY A 9 17.21 -14.79 -11.23
CA GLY A 9 17.00 -13.52 -10.53
C GLY A 9 15.99 -13.67 -9.41
N THR A 10 16.36 -13.31 -8.17
CA THR A 10 15.39 -13.13 -7.07
C THR A 10 14.45 -11.99 -7.43
N ALA A 11 13.15 -12.28 -7.54
CA ALA A 11 12.16 -11.27 -7.87
C ALA A 11 11.97 -10.29 -6.71
N VAL A 12 11.64 -9.04 -7.04
CA VAL A 12 11.38 -7.98 -6.06
C VAL A 12 9.98 -7.46 -6.28
N LEU A 13 9.16 -7.48 -5.22
CA LEU A 13 7.88 -6.80 -5.16
C LEU A 13 8.10 -5.41 -4.57
N GLN A 14 7.74 -4.36 -5.32
CA GLN A 14 7.96 -2.98 -4.91
C GLN A 14 6.72 -2.11 -5.15
N ALA A 15 6.55 -1.10 -4.31
CA ALA A 15 5.60 -0.01 -4.50
C ALA A 15 6.26 1.32 -4.11
N GLN A 16 5.88 2.39 -4.79
CA GLN A 16 6.41 3.72 -4.54
C GLN A 16 5.27 4.70 -4.27
N TYR A 17 5.39 5.43 -3.18
CA TYR A 17 4.55 6.57 -2.85
C TYR A 17 5.33 7.86 -3.09
N SER A 18 4.66 8.86 -3.66
CA SER A 18 5.17 10.23 -3.78
C SER A 18 4.03 11.22 -3.55
N SER A 19 4.28 12.22 -2.71
CA SER A 19 3.38 13.36 -2.48
C SER A 19 4.12 14.66 -2.76
N PRO A 20 3.48 15.62 -3.47
CA PRO A 20 4.06 16.92 -3.75
C PRO A 20 3.98 17.90 -2.57
N HIS A 21 3.11 17.66 -1.58
CA HIS A 21 2.89 18.60 -0.48
C HIS A 21 2.44 17.91 0.82
N PRO A 22 3.29 17.88 1.86
CA PRO A 22 4.73 18.18 1.81
C PRO A 22 5.48 17.21 0.88
N PRO A 23 6.60 17.61 0.24
CA PRO A 23 7.39 16.72 -0.61
C PRO A 23 7.87 15.50 0.18
N THR A 24 7.27 14.36 -0.10
CA THR A 24 7.59 13.10 0.58
C THR A 24 7.60 11.96 -0.42
N SER A 25 8.51 11.02 -0.22
CA SER A 25 8.55 9.78 -0.99
C SER A 25 8.84 8.61 -0.07
N HIS A 26 8.25 7.47 -0.39
CA HIS A 26 8.48 6.23 0.34
C HIS A 26 8.47 5.06 -0.63
N THR A 27 9.41 4.14 -0.44
CA THR A 27 9.52 2.93 -1.26
C THR A 27 9.34 1.72 -0.36
N PHE A 28 8.33 0.92 -0.67
CA PHE A 28 8.12 -0.38 -0.06
C PHE A 28 8.78 -1.44 -0.93
N GLN A 29 9.50 -2.38 -0.32
CA GLN A 29 10.23 -3.40 -1.06
C GLN A 29 10.27 -4.72 -0.30
N HIS A 30 9.87 -5.80 -0.98
CA HIS A 30 9.96 -7.17 -0.48
C HIS A 30 10.66 -8.06 -1.51
N HIS A 31 11.63 -8.84 -1.06
CA HIS A 31 12.32 -9.82 -1.90
C HIS A 31 11.60 -11.17 -1.84
N LEU A 32 11.44 -11.81 -2.99
CA LEU A 32 10.99 -13.18 -3.07
C LEU A 32 12.20 -14.11 -2.89
N SER A 33 12.03 -15.09 -2.01
CA SER A 33 13.01 -16.13 -1.71
C SER A 33 12.90 -17.30 -2.69
N SER A 34 11.68 -17.55 -3.19
CA SER A 34 11.39 -18.52 -4.22
C SER A 34 11.94 -18.10 -5.58
N THR A 35 12.37 -19.09 -6.36
CA THR A 35 12.91 -18.89 -7.70
C THR A 35 12.05 -19.62 -8.71
N LEU A 36 11.86 -19.01 -9.88
CA LEU A 36 11.17 -19.64 -11.00
C LEU A 36 12.20 -20.36 -11.87
N ASN A 37 12.22 -21.69 -11.83
CA ASN A 37 13.02 -22.48 -12.75
C ASN A 37 12.17 -22.94 -13.94
N VAL A 38 12.22 -22.17 -15.03
CA VAL A 38 11.42 -22.42 -16.24
C VAL A 38 11.93 -23.63 -17.04
N SER A 39 13.16 -24.09 -16.78
CA SER A 39 13.78 -25.24 -17.46
C SER A 39 13.64 -26.56 -16.70
N ALA A 40 12.97 -26.57 -15.55
CA ALA A 40 12.74 -27.76 -14.74
C ALA A 40 11.77 -28.76 -15.41
N ALA A 41 11.82 -30.02 -15.00
CA ALA A 41 10.84 -31.03 -15.43
C ALA A 41 9.40 -30.56 -15.09
N PRO A 42 8.36 -30.98 -15.83
CA PRO A 42 7.00 -30.44 -15.67
C PRO A 42 6.47 -30.46 -14.22
N GLU A 43 6.73 -31.53 -13.47
CA GLU A 43 6.31 -31.66 -12.07
C GLU A 43 7.05 -30.69 -11.14
N GLU A 44 8.36 -30.56 -11.30
CA GLU A 44 9.20 -29.62 -10.55
C GLU A 44 8.85 -28.16 -10.90
N ASN A 45 8.47 -27.91 -12.15
CA ASN A 45 8.00 -26.60 -12.61
C ASN A 45 6.66 -26.20 -11.96
N VAL A 46 5.71 -27.14 -11.81
CA VAL A 46 4.44 -26.87 -11.11
C VAL A 46 4.68 -26.57 -9.63
N LYS A 47 5.55 -27.35 -8.96
CA LYS A 47 5.89 -27.14 -7.55
C LYS A 47 6.53 -25.76 -7.32
N THR A 48 7.58 -25.43 -8.08
CA THR A 48 8.29 -24.15 -7.98
C THR A 48 7.38 -22.95 -8.27
N LYS A 49 6.50 -23.05 -9.27
CA LYS A 49 5.48 -22.02 -9.54
C LYS A 49 4.48 -21.86 -8.40
N THR A 50 4.01 -22.97 -7.82
CA THR A 50 3.05 -22.93 -6.71
C THR A 50 3.66 -22.26 -5.48
N GLU A 51 4.90 -22.62 -5.14
CA GLU A 51 5.66 -21.99 -4.06
C GLU A 51 5.87 -20.49 -4.32
N TYR A 52 6.29 -20.13 -5.53
CA TYR A 52 6.49 -18.74 -5.93
C TYR A 52 5.22 -17.89 -5.85
N LEU A 53 4.11 -18.39 -6.39
CA LEU A 53 2.83 -17.67 -6.34
C LEU A 53 2.27 -17.58 -4.93
N SER A 54 2.48 -18.61 -4.09
CA SER A 54 2.10 -18.58 -2.68
C SER A 54 2.86 -17.51 -1.91
N GLU A 55 4.19 -17.44 -2.09
CA GLU A 55 5.02 -16.41 -1.47
C GLU A 55 4.63 -15.01 -1.97
N LEU A 56 4.52 -14.84 -3.30
CA LEU A 56 4.13 -13.56 -3.90
C LEU A 56 2.78 -13.07 -3.34
N LYS A 57 1.78 -13.95 -3.24
CA LYS A 57 0.47 -13.61 -2.68
C LYS A 57 0.60 -13.13 -1.23
N GLY A 58 1.38 -13.83 -0.41
CA GLY A 58 1.63 -13.44 0.98
C GLY A 58 2.31 -12.07 1.09
N LEU A 59 3.33 -11.83 0.28
CA LEU A 59 4.04 -10.54 0.24
C LEU A 59 3.13 -9.40 -0.26
N VAL A 60 2.24 -9.65 -1.22
CA VAL A 60 1.26 -8.66 -1.69
C VAL A 60 0.29 -8.27 -0.57
N THR A 61 -0.25 -9.24 0.17
CA THR A 61 -1.14 -8.93 1.32
C THR A 61 -0.40 -8.16 2.41
N LYS A 62 0.86 -8.53 2.69
CA LYS A 62 1.71 -7.80 3.66
C LYS A 62 1.96 -6.36 3.20
N LEU A 63 2.39 -6.19 1.95
CA LEU A 63 2.67 -4.89 1.35
C LEU A 63 1.43 -3.99 1.36
N GLN A 64 0.25 -4.54 1.06
CA GLN A 64 -1.01 -3.79 1.15
C GLN A 64 -1.26 -3.30 2.59
N GLY A 65 -1.01 -4.14 3.60
CA GLY A 65 -1.11 -3.76 5.00
C GLY A 65 -0.16 -2.61 5.36
N GLU A 66 1.10 -2.69 4.95
CA GLU A 66 2.11 -1.64 5.16
C GLU A 66 1.71 -0.32 4.50
N ILE A 67 1.20 -0.36 3.25
CA ILE A 67 0.70 0.81 2.54
C ILE A 67 -0.48 1.45 3.27
N ASN A 68 -1.44 0.65 3.73
CA ASN A 68 -2.62 1.16 4.44
C ASN A 68 -2.23 1.86 5.75
N VAL A 69 -1.32 1.28 6.52
CA VAL A 69 -0.80 1.91 7.75
C VAL A 69 -0.10 3.21 7.41
N PHE A 70 0.85 3.18 6.47
CA PHE A 70 1.61 4.36 6.06
C PHE A 70 0.72 5.51 5.59
N LEU A 71 -0.29 5.22 4.75
CA LEU A 71 -1.20 6.24 4.25
C LEU A 71 -2.09 6.81 5.36
N THR A 72 -2.53 5.97 6.30
CA THR A 72 -3.35 6.40 7.44
C THR A 72 -2.55 7.35 8.35
N GLU A 73 -1.32 6.98 8.70
CA GLU A 73 -0.41 7.83 9.49
C GLU A 73 -0.16 9.18 8.79
N ARG A 74 0.06 9.16 7.47
CA ARG A 74 0.23 10.38 6.68
C ARG A 74 -1.01 11.27 6.66
N MET A 75 -2.20 10.68 6.51
CA MET A 75 -3.46 11.44 6.57
C MET A 75 -3.64 12.14 7.93
N GLU A 76 -3.30 11.47 9.03
CA GLU A 76 -3.39 12.06 10.37
C GLU A 76 -2.40 13.22 10.56
N GLU A 77 -1.18 13.07 10.04
CA GLU A 77 -0.19 14.15 10.05
C GLU A 77 -0.62 15.34 9.19
N ASP A 78 -1.17 15.08 7.99
CA ASP A 78 -1.67 16.13 7.12
C ASP A 78 -2.87 16.86 7.74
N LYS A 79 -3.77 16.15 8.44
CA LYS A 79 -4.88 16.75 9.21
C LYS A 79 -4.33 17.68 10.30
N LYS A 80 -3.39 17.20 11.13
CA LYS A 80 -2.76 18.00 12.19
C LYS A 80 -2.01 19.21 11.63
N ALA A 81 -1.33 19.06 10.50
CA ALA A 81 -0.61 20.15 9.84
C ALA A 81 -1.58 21.22 9.30
N ALA A 82 -2.70 20.81 8.70
CA ALA A 82 -3.74 21.73 8.24
C ALA A 82 -4.38 22.50 9.40
N GLU A 83 -4.72 21.81 10.49
CA GLU A 83 -5.25 22.42 11.71
C GLU A 83 -4.28 23.44 12.32
N ALA A 84 -2.98 23.10 12.39
CA ALA A 84 -1.94 23.98 12.91
C ALA A 84 -1.73 25.24 12.05
N GLN A 85 -2.00 25.16 10.74
CA GLN A 85 -1.96 26.31 9.83
C GLN A 85 -3.25 27.16 9.88
N GLY A 86 -4.19 26.85 10.78
CA GLY A 86 -5.45 27.59 10.91
C GLY A 86 -6.45 27.28 9.80
N LYS A 87 -6.16 26.31 8.91
CA LYS A 87 -7.18 25.61 8.13
C LYS A 87 -7.90 24.66 9.08
N LYS A 88 -8.72 25.21 9.96
CA LYS A 88 -9.69 24.42 10.69
C LYS A 88 -10.67 23.80 9.70
N GLU A 89 -11.26 22.66 10.08
CA GLU A 89 -12.58 22.25 9.59
C GLU A 89 -13.43 23.51 9.43
N SER A 90 -14.03 23.68 8.26
CA SER A 90 -14.77 24.91 7.97
C SER A 90 -15.77 25.16 9.11
N GLU A 91 -16.12 26.42 9.42
CA GLU A 91 -17.11 26.72 10.47
C GLU A 91 -18.42 25.92 10.31
N LYS A 92 -18.72 25.47 9.08
CA LYS A 92 -19.80 24.56 8.75
C LYS A 92 -19.61 23.15 9.34
N GLU A 93 -18.43 22.57 9.24
CA GLU A 93 -18.10 21.22 9.70
C GLU A 93 -18.03 21.18 11.24
N ALA A 94 -17.46 22.21 11.87
CA ALA A 94 -17.52 22.38 13.33
C ALA A 94 -18.97 22.50 13.86
N LYS A 95 -19.85 23.21 13.13
CA LYS A 95 -21.25 23.38 13.50
C LYS A 95 -22.09 22.12 13.24
N GLU A 96 -21.72 21.31 12.25
CA GLU A 96 -22.32 20.01 11.97
C GLU A 96 -21.95 18.96 13.04
N GLU A 97 -20.73 19.03 13.60
CA GLU A 97 -20.32 18.20 14.75
C GLU A 97 -21.01 18.60 16.07
N GLU A 98 -21.16 19.91 16.33
CA GLU A 98 -21.88 20.40 17.52
C GLU A 98 -23.36 19.98 17.55
N ASN A 99 -23.94 19.69 16.38
CA ASN A 99 -25.33 19.24 16.24
C ASN A 99 -25.48 17.72 16.14
N TYR A 100 -24.39 16.95 16.30
CA TYR A 100 -24.41 15.51 16.14
C TYR A 100 -24.98 14.83 17.39
N GLY A 101 -26.31 14.86 17.55
CA GLY A 101 -27.02 14.26 18.68
C GLY A 101 -28.37 14.90 19.03
N GLU A 102 -28.68 16.06 18.47
CA GLU A 102 -30.01 16.68 18.54
C GLU A 102 -30.65 16.63 17.15
N GLU A 103 -31.90 16.15 17.07
CA GLU A 103 -32.68 16.28 15.84
C GLU A 103 -33.01 17.77 15.68
N VAL A 104 -32.20 18.51 14.93
CA VAL A 104 -32.59 19.87 14.51
C VAL A 104 -33.70 19.73 13.50
N VAL A 105 -34.92 19.87 14.00
CA VAL A 105 -36.09 20.17 13.19
C VAL A 105 -35.83 21.57 12.61
N GLU A 106 -35.59 21.66 11.30
CA GLU A 106 -35.67 22.93 10.60
C GLU A 106 -37.14 23.37 10.61
N ASP A 107 -37.47 24.37 11.41
CA ASP A 107 -38.75 25.08 11.28
C ASP A 107 -38.71 25.94 10.00
N GLU A 108 -39.67 25.71 9.09
CA GLU A 108 -39.89 26.44 7.82
C GLU A 108 -40.02 27.97 7.98
#